data_AF-A0A644XX44-F1
#
_entry.id   AF-A0A644XX44-F1
#
_cell.length_a   1.000
_cell.length_b   1.000
_cell.length_c   1.000
_cell.angle_alpha   90.00
_cell.angle_beta   90.00
_cell.angle_gamma   90.00
#
_symmetry.space_group_name_H-M   'P 1'
#
loop_
_entity.id
_entity.type
_entity.pdbx_description
1 polymer ?
#
loop_
_entity_poly.entity_id
_entity_poly.type
_entity_poly.pdbx_seq_one_letter_code
_entity_poly.pdbx_strand_id
1 'polypeptide(L)'
;MTAIDWDTMWNTRDQLVEELKNRGLLPERSLYIRREDGGVFALAVRADAPRVLSFDWNGASCRYRVLENPHIALSEYDVQPGGFGGMFGLGEKGAHGWMLRVLDGTSLVWETPVLPGMTAVADLLFREDRFLNGRRKKGTVPHWQLCPEDEQRCEEIIAVWERLLAGVNAR
;
A
#
# COMPACT_ATOMS: atom_id res chain seq x y z
N MET A 1 18.36 -15.85 4.81
CA MET A 1 16.95 -15.69 5.22
C MET A 1 16.92 -15.39 6.71
N THR A 2 16.72 -14.14 7.09
CA THR A 2 16.40 -13.78 8.47
C THR A 2 15.08 -14.43 8.85
N ALA A 3 15.03 -15.11 10.00
CA ALA A 3 13.78 -15.68 10.50
C ALA A 3 12.75 -14.55 10.64
N ILE A 4 11.56 -14.75 10.08
CA ILE A 4 10.53 -13.71 10.15
C ILE A 4 10.01 -13.67 11.59
N ASP A 5 10.21 -12.53 12.25
CA ASP A 5 9.73 -12.29 13.60
C ASP A 5 8.29 -11.79 13.57
N TRP A 6 7.36 -12.75 13.59
CA TRP A 6 5.92 -12.51 13.59
C TRP A 6 5.46 -11.65 14.77
N ASP A 7 6.05 -11.85 15.94
CA ASP A 7 5.64 -11.16 17.15
C ASP A 7 6.06 -9.70 17.10
N THR A 8 7.26 -9.41 16.59
CA THR A 8 7.69 -8.02 16.33
C THR A 8 6.75 -7.32 15.35
N MET A 9 6.36 -7.97 14.24
CA MET A 9 5.41 -7.38 13.29
C MET A 9 4.04 -7.09 13.92
N TRP A 10 3.51 -8.00 14.74
CA TRP A 10 2.25 -7.74 15.45
C TRP A 10 2.39 -6.64 16.52
N ASN A 11 3.53 -6.56 17.20
CA ASN A 11 3.79 -5.50 18.18
C ASN A 11 3.89 -4.13 17.51
N THR A 12 4.61 -4.01 16.38
CA THR A 12 4.69 -2.78 15.59
C THR A 12 3.31 -2.33 15.12
N ARG A 13 2.45 -3.28 14.72
CA ARG A 13 1.05 -3.01 14.37
C ARG A 13 0.28 -2.39 15.51
N ASP A 14 0.33 -3.01 16.68
CA ASP A 14 -0.47 -2.59 17.82
C ASP A 14 0.00 -1.24 18.36
N GLN A 15 1.32 -1.01 18.40
CA GLN A 15 1.88 0.29 18.74
C GLN A 15 1.41 1.40 17.80
N LEU A 16 1.42 1.15 16.48
CA LEU A 16 0.89 2.08 15.50
C LEU A 16 -0.60 2.38 15.75
N VAL A 17 -1.42 1.35 15.96
CA VAL A 17 -2.85 1.52 16.18
C VAL A 17 -3.13 2.31 17.47
N GLU A 18 -2.41 2.05 18.55
CA GLU A 18 -2.54 2.83 19.79
C GLU A 18 -2.10 4.29 19.60
N GLU A 19 -0.99 4.52 18.89
CA GLU A 19 -0.51 5.86 18.60
C GLU A 19 -1.53 6.66 17.77
N LEU A 20 -2.07 6.05 16.70
CA LEU A 20 -3.09 6.67 15.87
C LEU A 20 -4.36 6.99 16.66
N LYS A 21 -4.82 6.08 17.54
CA LYS A 21 -5.96 6.33 18.42
C LYS A 21 -5.72 7.52 19.35
N ASN A 22 -4.57 7.56 20.01
CA ASN A 22 -4.23 8.63 20.96
C ASN A 22 -4.12 10.01 20.29
N ARG A 23 -3.74 10.04 19.01
CA ARG A 23 -3.68 11.27 18.20
C ARG A 23 -4.99 11.59 17.47
N GLY A 24 -6.01 10.75 17.61
CA GLY A 24 -7.26 10.86 16.84
C GLY A 24 -7.04 10.66 15.34
N LEU A 25 -5.99 9.99 14.89
CA LEU A 25 -5.62 9.78 13.48
C LEU A 25 -5.97 8.37 12.99
N LEU A 26 -6.85 7.64 13.68
CA LEU A 26 -7.25 6.31 13.23
C LEU A 26 -8.00 6.42 11.88
N PRO A 27 -7.57 5.70 10.84
CA PRO A 27 -8.18 5.84 9.52
C PRO A 27 -9.57 5.22 9.45
N GLU A 28 -10.35 5.67 8.48
CA GLU A 28 -11.65 5.07 8.11
C GLU A 28 -11.56 4.20 6.87
N ARG A 29 -10.63 4.50 5.97
CA ARG A 29 -10.37 3.75 4.75
C ARG A 29 -8.89 3.81 4.41
N SER A 30 -8.35 2.71 3.88
CA SER A 30 -6.94 2.58 3.57
C SER A 30 -6.71 1.86 2.24
N LEU A 31 -5.85 2.43 1.42
CA LEU A 31 -5.24 1.80 0.26
C LEU A 31 -3.96 1.15 0.73
N TYR A 32 -3.82 -0.16 0.52
CA TYR A 32 -2.59 -0.89 0.76
C TYR A 32 -1.96 -1.33 -0.55
N ILE A 33 -0.64 -1.19 -0.66
CA ILE A 33 0.13 -1.72 -1.76
C ILE A 33 1.33 -2.48 -1.18
N ARG A 34 1.42 -3.77 -1.47
CA ARG A 34 2.54 -4.62 -1.06
C ARG A 34 3.61 -4.60 -2.15
N ARG A 35 4.80 -4.15 -1.78
CA ARG A 35 6.00 -4.21 -2.61
C ARG A 35 6.52 -5.64 -2.77
N GLU A 36 7.33 -5.82 -3.80
CA GLU A 36 8.10 -7.06 -4.02
C GLU A 36 9.07 -7.37 -2.87
N ASP A 37 9.63 -6.35 -2.21
CA ASP A 37 10.50 -6.50 -1.03
C ASP A 37 9.76 -6.99 0.24
N GLY A 38 8.44 -7.20 0.14
CA GLY A 38 7.58 -7.63 1.24
C GLY A 38 7.13 -6.50 2.16
N GLY A 39 7.61 -5.27 1.95
CA GLY A 39 7.12 -4.09 2.61
C GLY A 39 5.74 -3.68 2.12
N VAL A 40 5.03 -2.89 2.92
CA VAL A 40 3.72 -2.36 2.58
C VAL A 40 3.71 -0.87 2.72
N PHE A 41 3.19 -0.23 1.68
CA PHE A 41 2.78 1.16 1.74
C PHE A 41 1.29 1.24 1.90
N ALA A 42 0.85 2.26 2.63
CA ALA A 42 -0.55 2.57 2.69
C ALA A 42 -0.82 4.06 2.59
N LEU A 43 -1.94 4.40 1.95
CA LEU A 43 -2.61 5.68 2.12
C LEU A 43 -3.86 5.47 2.92
N ALA A 44 -4.16 6.38 3.84
CA ALA A 44 -5.38 6.28 4.62
C ALA A 44 -6.05 7.62 4.81
N VAL A 45 -7.38 7.60 4.80
CA VAL A 45 -8.22 8.78 4.98
C VAL A 45 -9.07 8.64 6.23
N ARG A 46 -9.25 9.74 6.96
CA ARG A 46 -10.37 9.96 7.89
C ARG A 46 -11.48 10.68 7.12
N ALA A 47 -12.75 10.33 7.29
CA ALA A 47 -13.83 11.07 6.63
C ALA A 47 -14.24 12.32 7.41
N ASP A 48 -14.01 12.30 8.73
CA ASP A 48 -14.28 13.39 9.68
C ASP A 48 -13.16 14.44 9.80
N ALA A 49 -11.98 14.20 9.20
CA ALA A 49 -10.93 15.19 9.07
C ALA A 49 -10.22 15.06 7.70
N PRO A 50 -9.84 16.17 7.04
CA PRO A 50 -9.16 16.16 5.75
C PRO A 50 -7.68 15.72 5.86
N ARG A 51 -7.37 14.81 6.78
CA ARG A 51 -6.01 14.33 7.02
C ARG A 51 -5.82 13.01 6.32
N VAL A 52 -4.92 13.01 5.34
CA VAL A 52 -4.45 11.79 4.70
C VAL A 52 -3.16 11.38 5.37
N LEU A 53 -3.03 10.09 5.65
CA LEU A 53 -1.83 9.50 6.21
C LEU A 53 -1.15 8.66 5.15
N SER A 54 0.17 8.77 5.07
CA SER A 54 1.00 7.79 4.36
C SER A 54 1.71 6.93 5.39
N PHE A 55 1.72 5.62 5.17
CA PHE A 55 2.43 4.63 5.96
C PHE A 55 3.47 3.91 5.10
N ASP A 56 4.65 3.68 5.66
CA ASP A 56 5.72 2.84 5.11
C ASP A 56 6.09 1.80 6.16
N TRP A 57 5.85 0.53 5.85
CA TRP A 57 6.11 -0.58 6.75
C TRP A 57 7.07 -1.59 6.10
N ASN A 58 8.12 -1.94 6.84
CA ASN A 58 9.14 -2.92 6.45
C ASN A 58 9.23 -4.15 7.40
N GLY A 59 8.09 -4.68 7.83
CA GLY A 59 8.01 -5.73 8.84
C GLY A 59 8.26 -5.24 10.27
N ALA A 60 9.49 -4.84 10.60
CA ALA A 60 9.87 -4.53 11.98
C ALA A 60 9.54 -3.09 12.40
N SER A 61 9.43 -2.16 11.45
CA SER A 61 9.11 -0.77 11.73
C SER A 61 8.00 -0.26 10.81
N CYS A 62 7.22 0.69 11.31
CA CYS A 62 6.27 1.46 10.52
C CYS A 62 6.54 2.95 10.76
N ARG A 63 6.66 3.69 9.67
CA ARG A 63 6.70 5.16 9.70
C ARG A 63 5.42 5.68 9.09
N TYR A 64 4.87 6.74 9.67
CA TYR A 64 3.75 7.43 9.06
C TYR A 64 3.93 8.94 9.08
N ARG A 65 3.27 9.62 8.16
CA ARG A 65 3.22 11.09 8.07
C ARG A 65 1.84 11.56 7.66
N VAL A 66 1.45 12.73 8.14
CA VAL A 66 0.27 13.45 7.65
C VAL A 66 0.66 14.15 6.35
N LEU A 67 -0.20 14.06 5.34
CA LEU A 67 -0.07 14.74 4.06
C LEU A 67 -1.05 15.91 4.02
N GLU A 68 -0.59 17.05 3.51
CA GLU A 68 -1.37 18.30 3.52
C GLU A 68 -2.13 18.52 2.21
N ASN A 69 -1.51 18.19 1.07
CA ASN A 69 -2.08 18.28 -0.28
C ASN A 69 -1.74 17.02 -1.11
N PRO A 70 -2.21 15.84 -0.67
CA PRO A 70 -1.90 14.58 -1.31
C PRO A 70 -2.57 14.42 -2.68
N HIS A 71 -1.86 13.83 -3.63
CA HIS A 71 -2.46 13.32 -4.86
C HIS A 71 -1.68 12.11 -5.41
N ILE A 72 -2.34 11.38 -6.30
CA ILE A 72 -1.75 10.24 -7.00
C ILE A 72 -1.45 10.66 -8.44
N ALA A 73 -0.30 10.25 -8.95
CA ALA A 73 0.05 10.34 -10.35
C ALA A 73 0.40 8.95 -10.87
N LEU A 74 -0.10 8.62 -12.07
CA LEU A 74 0.19 7.38 -12.77
C LEU A 74 0.99 7.68 -14.03
N SER A 75 2.00 6.85 -14.29
CA SER A 75 2.64 6.76 -15.61
C SER A 75 2.76 5.30 -16.02
N GLU A 76 2.61 5.01 -17.30
CA GLU A 76 2.86 3.67 -17.84
C GLU A 76 4.23 3.14 -17.38
N TYR A 77 4.27 1.86 -17.04
CA TYR A 77 5.48 1.19 -16.55
C TYR A 77 5.55 -0.23 -17.08
N ASP A 78 6.60 -0.50 -17.85
CA ASP A 78 6.90 -1.81 -18.40
C ASP A 78 8.15 -2.40 -17.73
N VAL A 79 7.99 -3.59 -17.17
CA VAL A 79 9.12 -4.44 -16.78
C VAL A 79 9.57 -5.20 -18.02
N GLN A 80 10.77 -4.90 -18.48
CA GLN A 80 11.38 -5.65 -19.57
C GLN A 80 11.65 -7.09 -19.14
N PRO A 81 11.45 -8.10 -20.02
CA PRO A 81 11.79 -9.48 -19.72
C PRO A 81 13.27 -9.61 -19.30
N GLY A 82 13.52 -10.20 -18.14
CA GLY A 82 14.86 -10.56 -17.71
C GLY A 82 15.29 -11.88 -18.36
N GLY A 83 16.08 -11.84 -19.44
CA GLY A 83 16.72 -13.04 -19.98
C GLY A 83 17.08 -12.97 -21.46
N PHE A 84 18.19 -13.61 -21.82
CA PHE A 84 18.52 -13.91 -23.22
C PHE A 84 17.37 -14.67 -23.86
N GLY A 85 16.66 -14.03 -24.79
CA GLY A 85 15.76 -14.73 -25.69
C GLY A 85 16.56 -15.78 -26.47
N GLY A 86 16.34 -17.05 -26.15
CA GLY A 86 16.99 -18.15 -26.86
C GLY A 86 17.04 -19.45 -26.08
N MET A 87 16.27 -20.43 -26.55
CA MET A 87 16.49 -21.88 -26.39
C MET A 87 16.04 -22.61 -25.10
N PHE A 88 15.72 -21.94 -24.00
CA PHE A 88 15.03 -22.58 -22.87
C PHE A 88 13.88 -21.69 -22.43
N GLY A 89 12.63 -22.18 -22.52
CA GLY A 89 11.39 -21.43 -22.29
C GLY A 89 11.13 -20.95 -20.86
N LEU A 90 12.17 -20.46 -20.16
CA LEU A 90 12.14 -19.85 -18.84
C LEU A 90 12.70 -18.42 -18.94
N GLY A 91 12.05 -17.59 -19.76
CA GLY A 91 12.22 -16.14 -19.66
C GLY A 91 11.14 -15.61 -18.73
N GLU A 92 11.51 -14.76 -17.76
CA GLU A 92 10.53 -13.98 -17.03
C GLU A 92 9.73 -13.16 -18.05
N LYS A 93 8.42 -13.41 -18.15
CA LYS A 93 7.56 -12.59 -19.00
C LYS A 93 7.65 -11.16 -18.48
N GLY A 94 7.91 -10.21 -19.36
CA GLY A 94 7.74 -8.81 -19.02
C GLY A 94 6.35 -8.55 -18.47
N ALA A 95 6.21 -7.52 -17.64
CA ALA A 95 4.96 -7.14 -17.02
C ALA A 95 4.62 -5.70 -17.42
N HIS A 96 3.35 -5.47 -17.74
CA HIS A 96 2.82 -4.14 -18.01
C HIS A 96 2.02 -3.67 -16.79
N GLY A 97 2.08 -2.39 -16.48
CA GLY A 97 1.27 -1.77 -15.44
C GLY A 97 1.59 -0.29 -15.31
N TRP A 98 1.54 0.22 -14.09
CA TRP A 98 1.71 1.64 -13.82
C TRP A 98 2.72 1.89 -12.72
N MET A 99 3.53 2.92 -12.89
CA MET A 99 4.26 3.52 -11.78
C MET A 99 3.29 4.45 -11.04
N LEU A 100 2.85 4.02 -9.86
CA LEU A 100 2.02 4.83 -8.99
C LEU A 100 2.91 5.69 -8.11
N ARG A 101 2.71 7.01 -8.19
CA ARG A 101 3.39 8.00 -7.35
C ARG A 101 2.37 8.67 -6.44
N VAL A 102 2.73 8.77 -5.17
CA VAL A 102 2.03 9.62 -4.21
C VAL A 102 2.86 10.86 -3.98
N LEU A 103 2.23 12.00 -4.21
CA LEU A 103 2.80 13.33 -4.07
C LEU A 103 2.09 14.07 -2.95
N ASP A 104 2.79 14.95 -2.26
CA ASP A 104 2.24 15.93 -1.32
C ASP A 104 2.67 17.33 -1.77
N GLY A 105 1.75 18.07 -2.38
CA GLY A 105 2.11 19.18 -3.26
C GLY A 105 3.06 18.68 -4.35
N THR A 106 4.24 19.29 -4.50
CA THR A 106 5.23 18.85 -5.51
C THR A 106 6.21 17.80 -4.98
N SER A 107 6.12 17.43 -3.69
CA SER A 107 7.09 16.54 -3.06
C SER A 107 6.70 15.09 -3.24
N LEU A 108 7.63 14.27 -3.73
CA LEU A 108 7.44 12.82 -3.78
C LEU A 108 7.42 12.24 -2.36
N VAL A 109 6.29 11.64 -2.00
CA VAL A 109 6.15 10.89 -0.74
C VAL A 109 6.61 9.46 -0.96
N TRP A 110 6.16 8.86 -2.06
CA TRP A 110 6.36 7.45 -2.35
C TRP A 110 6.10 7.14 -3.83
N GLU A 111 6.80 6.15 -4.38
CA GLU A 111 6.48 5.54 -5.68
C GLU A 111 6.63 4.02 -5.66
N THR A 112 5.81 3.32 -6.43
CA THR A 112 5.93 1.87 -6.64
C THR A 112 5.32 1.44 -7.97
N PRO A 113 5.85 0.37 -8.60
CA PRO A 113 5.14 -0.27 -9.69
C PRO A 113 3.92 -1.06 -9.18
N VAL A 114 2.79 -0.81 -9.82
CA VAL A 114 1.56 -1.59 -9.71
C VAL A 114 1.45 -2.44 -10.96
N LEU A 115 1.79 -3.72 -10.82
CA LEU A 115 1.77 -4.71 -11.88
C LEU A 115 0.59 -5.66 -11.63
N PRO A 116 -0.47 -5.63 -12.44
CA PRO A 116 -1.60 -6.55 -12.34
C PRO A 116 -1.17 -8.01 -12.23
N GLY A 117 -1.83 -8.76 -11.35
CA GLY A 117 -1.51 -10.16 -11.06
C GLY A 117 -0.21 -10.40 -10.29
N MET A 118 0.60 -9.36 -10.02
CA MET A 118 1.86 -9.46 -9.28
C MET A 118 1.87 -8.60 -8.01
N THR A 119 1.54 -7.31 -8.14
CA THR A 119 1.47 -6.36 -7.02
C THR A 119 0.16 -6.55 -6.26
N ALA A 120 0.24 -6.74 -4.94
CA ALA A 120 -0.96 -6.79 -4.11
C ALA A 120 -1.45 -5.36 -3.84
N VAL A 121 -2.66 -5.05 -4.26
CA VAL A 121 -3.33 -3.75 -4.07
C VAL A 121 -4.66 -4.01 -3.39
N ALA A 122 -4.99 -3.28 -2.32
CA ALA A 122 -6.29 -3.44 -1.66
C ALA A 122 -6.82 -2.12 -1.15
N ASP A 123 -8.12 -1.92 -1.32
CA ASP A 123 -8.85 -0.78 -0.80
C ASP A 123 -9.83 -1.26 0.27
N LEU A 124 -9.54 -0.94 1.53
CA LEU A 124 -10.22 -1.51 2.69
C LEU A 124 -10.82 -0.40 3.55
N LEU A 125 -12.08 -0.56 3.94
CA LEU A 125 -12.64 0.21 5.05
C LEU A 125 -12.01 -0.25 6.36
N PHE A 126 -11.86 0.64 7.35
CA PHE A 126 -11.22 0.32 8.63
C PHE A 126 -11.87 -0.88 9.33
N ARG A 127 -13.18 -1.09 9.18
CA ARG A 127 -13.91 -2.26 9.71
C ARG A 127 -13.55 -3.58 9.01
N GLU A 128 -13.12 -3.50 7.76
CA GLU A 128 -12.70 -4.63 6.91
C GLU A 128 -11.17 -4.78 6.90
N ASP A 129 -10.45 -3.76 7.34
CA ASP A 129 -9.00 -3.70 7.46
C ASP A 129 -8.49 -4.61 8.58
N ARG A 130 -8.44 -5.91 8.28
CA ARG A 130 -7.88 -6.95 9.16
C ARG A 130 -6.41 -6.75 9.48
N PHE A 131 -5.74 -5.83 8.79
CA PHE A 131 -4.37 -5.51 9.05
C PHE A 131 -4.24 -4.58 10.26
N LEU A 132 -4.97 -3.46 10.30
CA LEU A 132 -4.99 -2.55 11.46
C LEU A 132 -5.97 -2.99 12.55
N ASN A 133 -7.13 -3.54 12.19
CA ASN A 133 -8.23 -3.84 13.11
C ASN A 133 -8.31 -5.33 13.53
N GLY A 134 -7.53 -6.20 12.89
CA GLY A 134 -7.69 -7.63 13.01
C GLY A 134 -7.07 -8.21 14.28
N ARG A 135 -7.58 -9.37 14.71
CA ARG A 135 -6.99 -10.11 15.84
C ARG A 135 -5.61 -10.66 15.44
N ARG A 136 -4.66 -10.66 16.40
CA ARG A 136 -3.36 -11.32 16.24
C ARG A 136 -3.55 -12.80 15.88
N LYS A 137 -2.74 -13.30 14.95
CA LYS A 137 -2.71 -14.70 14.54
C LYS A 137 -1.28 -15.21 14.54
N LYS A 138 -1.03 -16.28 15.30
CA LYS A 138 0.30 -16.89 15.43
C LYS A 138 0.79 -17.42 14.08
N GLY A 139 2.06 -17.19 13.77
CA GLY A 139 2.70 -17.70 12.54
C GLY A 139 2.21 -17.02 11.26
N THR A 140 1.59 -15.85 11.36
CA THR A 140 1.17 -15.06 10.20
C THR A 140 1.67 -13.64 10.32
N VAL A 141 1.95 -13.02 9.18
CA VAL A 141 2.16 -11.59 9.06
C VAL A 141 0.81 -10.89 8.87
N PRO A 142 0.64 -9.69 9.45
CA PRO A 142 -0.57 -8.92 9.26
C PRO A 142 -0.88 -8.63 7.77
N HIS A 143 0.18 -8.39 6.97
CA HIS A 143 0.12 -7.92 5.58
C HIS A 143 -0.04 -9.00 4.51
N TRP A 144 0.15 -10.29 4.84
CA TRP A 144 0.02 -11.37 3.84
C TRP A 144 -1.42 -11.69 3.45
N GLN A 145 -2.39 -10.96 4.00
CA GLN A 145 -3.78 -11.05 3.58
C GLN A 145 -4.04 -10.32 2.25
N LEU A 146 -3.08 -9.52 1.79
CA LEU A 146 -3.14 -8.83 0.50
C LEU A 146 -2.77 -9.80 -0.62
N CYS A 147 -3.67 -9.95 -1.59
CA CYS A 147 -3.46 -10.73 -2.80
C CYS A 147 -3.30 -9.78 -4.00
N PRO A 148 -2.55 -10.18 -5.04
CA PRO A 148 -2.56 -9.47 -6.31
C PRO A 148 -3.96 -9.43 -6.90
N GLU A 149 -4.30 -8.28 -7.46
CA GLU A 149 -5.57 -8.04 -8.14
C GLU A 149 -5.36 -8.06 -9.67
N ASP A 150 -6.44 -8.24 -10.43
CA ASP A 150 -6.39 -8.09 -11.87
C ASP A 150 -6.28 -6.61 -12.31
N GLU A 151 -6.08 -6.41 -13.61
CA GLU A 151 -5.84 -5.11 -14.21
C GLU A 151 -7.00 -4.14 -13.99
N GLN A 152 -8.22 -4.58 -14.33
CA GLN A 152 -9.44 -3.79 -14.17
C GLN A 152 -9.61 -3.38 -12.70
N ARG A 153 -9.36 -4.30 -11.77
CA ARG A 153 -9.53 -4.03 -10.35
C ARG A 153 -8.49 -3.04 -9.83
N CYS A 154 -7.25 -3.12 -10.30
CA CYS A 154 -6.22 -2.13 -9.99
C CYS A 154 -6.63 -0.73 -10.45
N GLU A 155 -7.12 -0.59 -11.69
CA GLU A 155 -7.59 0.69 -12.23
C GLU A 155 -8.76 1.27 -11.44
N GLU A 156 -9.76 0.44 -11.12
CA GLU A 156 -10.93 0.86 -10.33
C GLU A 156 -10.52 1.39 -8.95
N ILE A 157 -9.63 0.67 -8.27
CA ILE A 157 -9.13 1.07 -6.95
C ILE A 157 -8.40 2.41 -7.06
N ILE A 158 -7.48 2.55 -8.02
CA ILE A 158 -6.70 3.78 -8.14
C ILE A 158 -7.60 4.97 -8.50
N ALA A 159 -8.56 4.80 -9.42
CA ALA A 159 -9.50 5.85 -9.81
C ALA A 159 -10.44 6.27 -8.67
N VAL A 160 -10.78 5.36 -7.75
CA VAL A 160 -11.49 5.71 -6.51
C VAL A 160 -10.61 6.58 -5.62
N TRP A 161 -9.35 6.20 -5.44
CA TRP A 161 -8.43 6.93 -4.57
C TRP A 161 -8.04 8.30 -5.12
N GLU A 162 -7.85 8.44 -6.42
CA GLU A 162 -7.63 9.74 -7.05
C GLU A 162 -8.80 10.70 -6.76
N ARG A 163 -10.05 10.24 -6.95
CA ARG A 163 -11.25 11.04 -6.64
C ARG A 163 -11.39 11.36 -5.15
N LEU A 164 -11.06 10.41 -4.27
CA LEU A 164 -11.09 10.62 -2.83
C LEU A 164 -10.10 11.71 -2.42
N LEU A 165 -8.86 11.66 -2.90
CA LEU A 165 -7.84 12.66 -2.58
C LEU A 165 -8.20 14.04 -3.14
N ALA A 166 -8.73 14.10 -4.37
CA ALA A 166 -9.24 15.36 -4.92
C ALA A 166 -10.37 15.96 -4.06
N GLY A 167 -11.28 15.13 -3.54
CA GLY A 167 -12.34 15.56 -2.64
C GLY A 167 -11.85 16.00 -1.25
N VAL A 168 -10.73 15.45 -0.78
CA VAL A 168 -10.07 15.90 0.46
C VAL A 168 -9.45 17.28 0.27
N ASN A 169 -8.74 17.51 -0.84
CA ASN A 169 -8.06 18.79 -1.12
C ASN A 169 -9.02 19.96 -1.39
N ALA A 170 -10.30 19.68 -1.66
CA ALA A 170 -11.32 20.69 -1.94
C ALA A 170 -12.05 21.21 -0.69
N ARG A 171 -11.77 20.68 0.50
CA ARG A 171 -12.41 21.03 1.77
C ARG A 171 -11.54 21.98 2.59
#